data_AF-A0A522CR60-F1
#
_entry.id   AF-A0A522CR60-F1
#
_cell.length_a   1.000
_cell.length_b   1.000
_cell.length_c   1.000
_cell.angle_alpha   90.00
_cell.angle_beta   90.00
_cell.angle_gamma   90.00
#
_symmetry.space_group_name_H-M   'P 1'
#
loop_
_entity.id
_entity.type
_entity.pdbx_description
1 polymer ?
#
loop_
_entity_poly.entity_id
_entity_poly.type
_entity_poly.pdbx_seq_one_letter_code
_entity_poly.pdbx_strand_id
1 'polypeptide(L)'
;MAWSEAIFCIAFYDSFAVPSGTPFLCKAILMTVESIAALTKLASIRAAGLVLDEIAVNTSMLQELPPKRKIPAVLKVMGGSLAIKMAVIPASLLVTAFAPGFIPILLCFGGFHLAMEGAKSLFNKDHDNDGKDDSSGKPVKQQTAKEFEKNTIKKVLIIDGLLSVEIAVMTLPIIAGAAPLVAAAALAATGAIRVAWMYGLIGSVINMPRAGEWLAKRTGDGPLPKAARAVGNALNKANPYIIKGFRFAGMAALLIIGGGLVLHGFPAGAHLVTGALGAVTSNGLALGLMERAVDAVIGIAAGVAAKPVLERLYSGIGKAVSATVINPVKRLFGKKKKDTGGKPGNDNTPAPAVVTPSQAPALSSAPDLKAAVNQAAPRPEAPANDAQPETPAPQPKINPPAP
;
A
#
# COMPACT_ATOMS: atom_id res chain seq x y z
N MET A 1 22.83 29.79 11.72
CA MET A 1 22.38 29.51 13.10
C MET A 1 23.21 28.45 13.84
N ALA A 2 24.26 27.86 13.25
CA ALA A 2 25.07 26.82 13.92
C ALA A 2 26.29 27.34 14.72
N TRP A 3 26.57 28.65 14.70
CA TRP A 3 27.74 29.22 15.37
C TRP A 3 27.49 29.63 16.83
N SER A 4 26.23 29.89 17.21
CA SER A 4 25.90 30.26 18.59
C SER A 4 25.87 29.06 19.55
N GLU A 5 25.48 27.88 19.08
CA GLU A 5 25.46 26.67 19.94
C GLU A 5 26.86 26.10 20.19
N ALA A 6 27.77 26.23 19.22
CA ALA A 6 29.17 25.84 19.40
C ALA A 6 29.88 26.75 20.43
N ILE A 7 29.60 28.06 20.41
CA ILE A 7 30.16 29.00 21.39
C ILE A 7 29.51 28.79 22.77
N PHE A 8 28.21 28.46 22.85
CA PHE A 8 27.55 28.17 24.11
C PHE A 8 28.08 26.88 24.76
N CYS A 9 28.36 25.84 23.96
CA CYS A 9 29.01 24.63 24.46
C CYS A 9 30.46 24.87 24.91
N ILE A 10 31.23 25.73 24.23
CA ILE A 10 32.62 26.04 24.61
C ILE A 10 32.65 26.96 25.85
N ALA A 11 31.77 27.96 25.95
CA ALA A 11 31.72 28.88 27.09
C ALA A 11 31.17 28.23 28.37
N PHE A 12 30.28 27.24 28.25
CA PHE A 12 29.80 26.45 29.38
C PHE A 12 30.82 25.39 29.84
N TYR A 13 31.80 25.06 28.99
CA TYR A 13 32.86 24.08 29.24
C TYR A 13 33.98 24.61 30.16
N ASP A 14 34.29 25.90 30.09
CA ASP A 14 35.37 26.52 30.89
C ASP A 14 34.99 26.77 32.36
N SER A 15 33.70 26.73 32.70
CA SER A 15 33.22 27.04 34.07
C SER A 15 33.14 25.83 35.01
N PHE A 16 33.28 24.61 34.49
CA PHE A 16 33.28 23.40 35.32
C PHE A 16 34.61 22.67 35.19
N ALA A 17 35.31 22.50 36.31
CA ALA A 17 36.50 21.67 36.41
C ALA A 17 36.15 20.21 36.10
N VAL A 18 36.21 19.81 34.83
CA VAL A 18 35.94 18.44 34.41
C VAL A 18 37.26 17.66 34.31
N PRO A 19 37.39 16.47 34.94
CA PRO A 19 38.63 15.69 34.95
C PRO A 19 39.10 15.34 33.52
N SER A 20 40.42 15.24 33.37
CA SER A 20 41.23 15.21 32.15
C SER A 20 40.92 14.12 31.09
N GLY A 21 39.88 13.30 31.27
CA GLY A 21 39.41 12.29 30.30
C GLY A 21 38.11 12.63 29.57
N THR A 22 37.37 13.65 30.02
CA THR A 22 36.09 14.09 29.43
C THR A 22 36.17 14.76 28.05
N PRO A 23 37.21 15.55 27.68
CA PRO A 23 37.30 16.07 26.31
C PRO A 23 37.50 14.96 25.28
N PHE A 24 38.12 13.84 25.67
CA PHE A 24 38.34 12.71 24.78
C PHE A 24 37.05 11.93 24.51
N LEU A 25 36.24 11.64 25.55
CA LEU A 25 34.98 10.91 25.39
C LEU A 25 33.96 11.71 24.57
N CYS A 26 33.80 13.01 24.86
CA CYS A 26 32.93 13.89 24.07
C CYS A 26 33.37 13.96 22.60
N LYS A 27 34.68 14.05 22.35
CA LYS A 27 35.23 14.08 20.98
C LYS A 27 35.02 12.75 20.25
N ALA A 28 35.18 11.62 20.93
CA ALA A 28 34.93 10.30 20.36
C ALA A 28 33.44 10.08 20.01
N ILE A 29 32.53 10.52 20.89
CA ILE A 29 31.08 10.50 20.61
C ILE A 29 30.76 11.38 19.41
N LEU A 30 31.29 12.61 19.36
CA LEU A 30 31.05 13.55 18.26
C LEU A 30 31.53 12.97 16.92
N MET A 31 32.75 12.42 16.85
CA MET A 31 33.28 11.77 15.64
C MET A 31 32.40 10.59 15.17
N THR A 32 31.86 9.82 16.11
CA THR A 32 30.95 8.70 15.81
C THR A 32 29.63 9.20 15.24
N VAL A 33 29.05 10.23 15.85
CA VAL A 33 27.80 10.86 15.39
C VAL A 33 27.98 11.50 14.01
N GLU A 34 29.09 12.21 13.78
CA GLU A 34 29.43 12.79 12.48
C GLU A 34 29.57 11.71 11.39
N SER A 35 30.21 10.58 11.71
CA SER A 35 30.33 9.44 10.80
C SER A 35 28.96 8.84 10.45
N ILE A 36 28.09 8.67 11.44
CA ILE A 36 26.71 8.20 11.23
C ILE A 36 25.95 9.18 10.33
N ALA A 37 26.06 10.49 10.60
CA ALA A 37 25.38 11.52 9.82
C ALA A 37 25.87 11.56 8.36
N ALA A 38 27.18 11.45 8.13
CA ALA A 38 27.78 11.42 6.79
C ALA A 38 27.30 10.21 5.98
N LEU A 39 27.35 9.01 6.58
CA LEU A 39 26.88 7.79 5.92
C LEU A 39 25.37 7.81 5.69
N THR A 40 24.59 8.31 6.65
CA THR A 40 23.13 8.51 6.51
C THR A 40 22.82 9.41 5.32
N LYS A 41 23.56 10.51 5.17
CA LYS A 41 23.40 11.44 4.05
C LYS A 41 23.68 10.77 2.71
N LEU A 42 24.80 10.06 2.59
CA LEU A 42 25.17 9.36 1.36
C LEU A 42 24.15 8.26 1.00
N ALA A 43 23.75 7.45 1.99
CA ALA A 43 22.75 6.41 1.82
C ALA A 43 21.38 7.01 1.42
N SER A 44 20.99 8.13 2.03
CA SER A 44 19.76 8.84 1.69
C SER A 44 19.76 9.39 0.27
N ILE A 45 20.88 10.00 -0.18
CA ILE A 45 21.03 10.49 -1.56
C ILE A 45 20.94 9.33 -2.55
N ARG A 46 21.57 8.19 -2.25
CA ARG A 46 21.52 7.01 -3.13
C ARG A 46 20.11 6.44 -3.24
N ALA A 47 19.37 6.44 -2.13
CA ALA A 47 17.99 5.97 -2.09
C ALA A 47 16.98 6.95 -2.72
N ALA A 48 17.27 8.26 -2.75
CA ALA A 48 16.31 9.30 -3.15
C ALA A 48 15.72 9.08 -4.55
N GLY A 49 16.51 8.54 -5.49
CA GLY A 49 16.05 8.27 -6.85
C GLY A 49 14.95 7.21 -6.95
N LEU A 50 14.86 6.28 -5.98
CA LEU A 50 13.88 5.19 -5.98
C LEU A 50 12.63 5.50 -5.12
N VAL A 51 12.68 6.55 -4.29
CA VAL A 51 11.57 6.89 -3.37
C VAL A 51 10.28 7.23 -4.11
N LEU A 52 10.38 7.89 -5.27
CA LEU A 52 9.20 8.28 -6.06
C LEU A 52 8.41 7.05 -6.52
N ASP A 53 9.11 5.99 -6.89
CA ASP A 53 8.51 4.74 -7.33
C ASP A 53 7.77 4.06 -6.16
N GLU A 54 8.39 4.00 -4.97
CA GLU A 54 7.77 3.46 -3.76
C GLU A 54 6.47 4.19 -3.39
N ILE A 55 6.50 5.54 -3.48
CA ILE A 55 5.32 6.37 -3.22
C ILE A 55 4.23 6.05 -4.23
N ALA A 56 4.58 5.90 -5.51
CA ALA A 56 3.60 5.62 -6.54
C ALA A 56 2.92 4.27 -6.35
N VAL A 57 3.72 3.23 -6.09
CA VAL A 57 3.24 1.86 -5.84
C VAL A 57 2.38 1.79 -4.57
N ASN A 58 2.84 2.37 -3.46
CA ASN A 58 2.09 2.31 -2.20
C ASN A 58 0.81 3.15 -2.25
N THR A 59 0.87 4.32 -2.89
CA THR A 59 -0.30 5.19 -3.06
C THR A 59 -1.35 4.50 -3.92
N SER A 60 -0.99 3.89 -5.05
CA SER A 60 -1.96 3.25 -5.94
C SER A 60 -2.76 2.16 -5.21
N MET A 61 -2.08 1.32 -4.41
CA MET A 61 -2.72 0.25 -3.66
C MET A 61 -3.58 0.76 -2.51
N LEU A 62 -3.11 1.76 -1.76
CA LEU A 62 -3.88 2.33 -0.64
C LEU A 62 -5.08 3.15 -1.11
N GLN A 63 -5.04 3.68 -2.34
CA GLN A 63 -6.16 4.40 -2.94
C GLN A 63 -7.37 3.49 -3.25
N GLU A 64 -7.17 2.18 -3.39
CA GLU A 64 -8.24 1.19 -3.61
C GLU A 64 -9.11 0.96 -2.36
N LEU A 65 -8.64 1.35 -1.18
CA LEU A 65 -9.39 1.19 0.06
C LEU A 65 -10.59 2.14 0.14
N PRO A 66 -11.67 1.76 0.85
CA PRO A 66 -12.78 2.66 1.11
C PRO A 66 -12.32 3.98 1.77
N PRO A 67 -12.88 5.15 1.41
CA PRO A 67 -12.39 6.46 1.87
C PRO A 67 -12.25 6.61 3.40
N LYS A 68 -13.13 5.98 4.18
CA LYS A 68 -13.09 6.03 5.66
C LYS A 68 -11.89 5.26 6.24
N ARG A 69 -11.27 4.35 5.48
CA ARG A 69 -10.18 3.46 5.94
C ARG A 69 -8.79 3.84 5.44
N LYS A 70 -8.66 4.72 4.45
CA LYS A 70 -7.36 5.08 3.84
C LYS A 70 -6.33 5.60 4.85
N ILE A 71 -6.66 6.64 5.63
CA ILE A 71 -5.73 7.22 6.62
C ILE A 71 -5.34 6.24 7.73
N PRO A 72 -6.29 5.50 8.36
CA PRO A 72 -5.92 4.44 9.31
C PRO A 72 -5.02 3.35 8.70
N ALA A 73 -5.24 2.99 7.43
CA ALA A 73 -4.41 2.02 6.74
C ALA A 73 -2.98 2.55 6.51
N VAL A 74 -2.81 3.82 6.13
CA VAL A 74 -1.48 4.45 6.01
C VAL A 74 -0.69 4.35 7.31
N LEU A 75 -1.32 4.64 8.45
CA LEU A 75 -0.65 4.53 9.76
C LEU A 75 -0.26 3.08 10.10
N LYS A 76 -1.13 2.11 9.80
CA LYS A 76 -0.83 0.68 9.98
C LYS A 76 0.34 0.25 9.09
N VAL A 77 0.36 0.68 7.84
CA VAL A 77 1.44 0.39 6.91
C VAL A 77 2.72 1.07 7.35
N MET A 78 2.70 2.33 7.78
CA MET A 78 3.86 3.05 8.31
C MET A 78 4.50 2.29 9.49
N GLY A 79 3.68 1.88 10.47
CA GLY A 79 4.17 1.09 11.61
C GLY A 79 4.72 -0.28 11.19
N GLY A 80 4.03 -0.98 10.29
CA GLY A 80 4.49 -2.28 9.78
C GLY A 80 5.78 -2.17 8.94
N SER A 81 5.89 -1.13 8.12
CA SER A 81 7.05 -0.83 7.28
C SER A 81 8.29 -0.57 8.13
N LEU A 82 8.14 0.18 9.23
CA LEU A 82 9.24 0.42 10.17
C LEU A 82 9.70 -0.89 10.82
N ALA A 83 8.78 -1.74 11.24
CA ALA A 83 9.11 -3.05 11.82
C ALA A 83 9.83 -3.97 10.81
N ILE A 84 9.39 -3.98 9.55
CA ILE A 84 10.05 -4.75 8.48
C ILE A 84 11.46 -4.21 8.25
N LYS A 85 11.64 -2.89 8.13
CA LYS A 85 12.96 -2.28 7.91
C LYS A 85 13.93 -2.58 9.05
N MET A 86 13.46 -2.53 10.30
CA MET A 86 14.27 -2.90 11.47
C MET A 86 14.72 -4.37 11.48
N ALA A 87 13.98 -5.26 10.83
CA ALA A 87 14.39 -6.66 10.63
C ALA A 87 15.29 -6.85 9.40
N VAL A 88 15.03 -6.12 8.31
CA VAL A 88 15.79 -6.19 7.05
C VAL A 88 17.21 -5.65 7.24
N ILE A 89 17.41 -4.59 8.00
CA ILE A 89 18.75 -3.99 8.24
C ILE A 89 19.75 -5.03 8.79
N PRO A 90 19.52 -5.66 9.96
CA PRO A 90 20.46 -6.65 10.48
C PRO A 90 20.55 -7.88 9.56
N ALA A 91 19.43 -8.32 8.97
CA ALA A 91 19.44 -9.43 8.02
C ALA A 91 20.33 -9.15 6.80
N SER A 92 20.28 -7.94 6.25
CA SER A 92 21.10 -7.53 5.10
C SER A 92 22.59 -7.52 5.45
N LEU A 93 22.96 -7.04 6.64
CA LEU A 93 24.34 -7.07 7.13
C LEU A 93 24.84 -8.51 7.32
N LEU A 94 24.02 -9.38 7.90
CA LEU A 94 24.31 -10.81 8.08
C LEU A 94 24.49 -11.53 6.74
N VAL A 95 23.55 -11.37 5.81
CA VAL A 95 23.63 -12.00 4.48
C VAL A 95 24.86 -11.49 3.73
N THR A 96 25.19 -10.20 3.84
CA THR A 96 26.39 -9.63 3.22
C THR A 96 27.69 -10.23 3.79
N ALA A 97 27.76 -10.43 5.10
CA ALA A 97 28.94 -10.97 5.75
C ALA A 97 29.16 -12.47 5.51
N PHE A 98 28.09 -13.27 5.50
CA PHE A 98 28.19 -14.74 5.50
C PHE A 98 27.80 -15.39 4.17
N ALA A 99 26.99 -14.73 3.36
CA ALA A 99 26.36 -15.32 2.18
C ALA A 99 26.09 -14.30 1.06
N PRO A 100 27.08 -13.48 0.63
CA PRO A 100 26.85 -12.41 -0.34
C PRO A 100 26.31 -12.91 -1.68
N GLY A 101 26.62 -14.16 -2.07
CA GLY A 101 26.08 -14.80 -3.27
C GLY A 101 24.57 -15.08 -3.24
N PHE A 102 23.92 -15.02 -2.07
CA PHE A 102 22.46 -15.17 -1.97
C PHE A 102 21.71 -13.89 -2.30
N ILE A 103 22.37 -12.72 -2.23
CA ILE A 103 21.74 -11.42 -2.48
C ILE A 103 21.12 -11.37 -3.88
N PRO A 104 21.84 -11.68 -4.98
CA PRO A 104 21.28 -11.70 -6.33
C PRO A 104 20.08 -12.66 -6.48
N ILE A 105 20.11 -13.81 -5.81
CA ILE A 105 19.03 -14.81 -5.86
C ILE A 105 17.77 -14.26 -5.19
N LEU A 106 17.91 -13.69 -3.99
CA LEU A 106 16.81 -13.05 -3.24
C LEU A 106 16.19 -11.89 -4.03
N LEU A 107 17.02 -11.03 -4.63
CA LEU A 107 16.59 -9.92 -5.48
C LEU A 107 15.82 -10.43 -6.69
N CYS A 108 16.31 -11.48 -7.35
CA CYS A 108 15.65 -12.06 -8.53
C CYS A 108 14.26 -12.60 -8.20
N PHE A 109 14.10 -13.32 -7.08
CA PHE A 109 12.78 -13.77 -6.61
C PHE A 109 11.84 -12.59 -6.29
N GLY A 110 12.35 -11.55 -5.63
CA GLY A 110 11.60 -10.32 -5.38
C GLY A 110 11.17 -9.64 -6.68
N GLY A 111 12.09 -9.54 -7.64
CA GLY A 111 11.88 -8.97 -8.95
C GLY A 111 10.80 -9.69 -9.74
N PHE A 112 10.81 -11.02 -9.76
CA PHE A 112 9.73 -11.80 -10.38
C PHE A 112 8.36 -11.55 -9.74
N HIS A 113 8.30 -11.47 -8.40
CA HIS A 113 7.04 -11.18 -7.71
C HIS A 113 6.50 -9.80 -8.06
N LEU A 114 7.35 -8.77 -8.06
CA LEU A 114 7.00 -7.39 -8.46
C LEU A 114 6.58 -7.32 -9.93
N ALA A 115 7.36 -7.93 -10.82
CA ALA A 115 7.10 -7.99 -12.25
C ALA A 115 5.76 -8.68 -12.56
N MET A 116 5.42 -9.76 -11.86
CA MET A 116 4.10 -10.40 -12.00
C MET A 116 2.96 -9.48 -11.55
N GLU A 117 3.11 -8.79 -10.43
CA GLU A 117 2.08 -7.88 -9.93
C GLU A 117 1.88 -6.70 -10.90
N GLY A 118 2.98 -6.17 -11.44
CA GLY A 118 2.97 -5.15 -12.50
C GLY A 118 2.30 -5.65 -13.77
N ALA A 119 2.65 -6.86 -14.23
CA ALA A 119 2.05 -7.46 -15.42
C ALA A 119 0.55 -7.76 -15.22
N LYS A 120 0.15 -8.24 -14.05
CA LYS A 120 -1.28 -8.43 -13.71
C LYS A 120 -2.02 -7.10 -13.82
N SER A 121 -1.44 -6.03 -13.28
CA SER A 121 -2.01 -4.68 -13.35
C SER A 121 -2.07 -4.14 -14.79
N LEU A 122 -1.12 -4.53 -15.65
CA LEU A 122 -1.07 -4.13 -17.06
C LEU A 122 -2.10 -4.85 -17.93
N PHE A 123 -2.26 -6.16 -17.75
CA PHE A 123 -3.14 -6.99 -18.60
C PHE A 123 -4.57 -7.10 -18.08
N ASN A 124 -4.81 -6.96 -16.77
CA ASN A 124 -6.17 -6.87 -16.23
C ASN A 124 -6.69 -5.44 -16.40
N LYS A 125 -7.11 -5.12 -17.62
CA LYS A 125 -7.64 -3.80 -18.03
C LYS A 125 -9.06 -3.50 -17.49
N ASP A 126 -9.45 -4.16 -16.38
CA ASP A 126 -10.77 -4.06 -15.75
C ASP A 126 -10.75 -3.42 -14.36
N HIS A 127 -9.68 -2.69 -13.99
CA HIS A 127 -9.74 -1.84 -12.78
C HIS A 127 -10.58 -0.56 -12.97
N ASP A 128 -11.33 -0.44 -14.07
CA ASP A 128 -12.31 0.63 -14.31
C ASP A 128 -13.78 0.14 -14.29
N ASN A 129 -14.03 -1.14 -14.01
CA ASN A 129 -15.40 -1.64 -13.80
C ASN A 129 -15.56 -2.28 -12.41
N ASP A 130 -16.65 -1.89 -11.76
CA ASP A 130 -17.15 -2.44 -10.50
C ASP A 130 -16.97 -3.96 -10.37
N GLY A 131 -16.31 -4.39 -9.29
CA GLY A 131 -16.73 -5.57 -8.50
C GLY A 131 -16.92 -6.94 -9.19
N LYS A 132 -16.30 -7.22 -10.34
CA LYS A 132 -16.31 -8.54 -11.01
C LYS A 132 -15.00 -8.69 -11.78
N ASP A 133 -14.34 -9.82 -11.92
CA ASP A 133 -14.43 -11.19 -11.41
C ASP A 133 -13.03 -11.73 -11.76
N ASP A 134 -12.34 -12.39 -10.84
CA ASP A 134 -11.19 -13.21 -11.23
C ASP A 134 -11.75 -14.39 -12.02
N SER A 135 -11.37 -14.50 -13.29
CA SER A 135 -11.69 -15.62 -14.18
C SER A 135 -11.08 -16.93 -13.67
N SER A 136 -11.72 -17.53 -12.68
CA SER A 136 -11.60 -18.94 -12.34
C SER A 136 -12.88 -19.34 -11.61
N GLY A 137 -13.63 -20.30 -12.16
CA GLY A 137 -14.94 -20.76 -11.67
C GLY A 137 -14.94 -21.38 -10.28
N LYS A 138 -14.54 -20.62 -9.26
CA LYS A 138 -14.74 -20.92 -7.85
C LYS A 138 -15.71 -19.88 -7.30
N PRO A 139 -16.66 -20.27 -6.41
CA PRO A 139 -17.56 -19.32 -5.81
C PRO A 139 -16.73 -18.28 -5.05
N VAL A 140 -16.76 -17.04 -5.53
CA VAL A 140 -16.10 -15.90 -4.89
C VAL A 140 -16.77 -15.75 -3.53
N LYS A 141 -16.07 -16.15 -2.47
CA LYS A 141 -16.44 -15.73 -1.11
C LYS A 141 -16.48 -14.22 -1.14
N GLN A 142 -17.67 -13.65 -0.89
CA GLN A 142 -17.86 -12.22 -0.77
C GLN A 142 -16.93 -11.73 0.35
N GLN A 143 -15.78 -11.18 -0.04
CA GLN A 143 -14.74 -10.79 0.90
C GLN A 143 -15.26 -9.62 1.72
N THR A 144 -15.19 -9.73 3.04
CA THR A 144 -15.65 -8.62 3.90
C THR A 144 -14.73 -7.41 3.70
N ALA A 145 -15.26 -6.19 3.87
CA ALA A 145 -14.45 -4.96 3.75
C ALA A 145 -13.20 -4.97 4.66
N LYS A 146 -13.27 -5.66 5.80
CA LYS A 146 -12.16 -5.82 6.75
C LYS A 146 -11.09 -6.79 6.25
N GLU A 147 -11.48 -7.88 5.58
CA GLU A 147 -10.54 -8.80 4.93
C GLU A 147 -9.86 -8.14 3.74
N PHE A 148 -10.59 -7.31 2.97
CA PHE A 148 -10.01 -6.52 1.87
C PHE A 148 -8.96 -5.53 2.37
N GLU A 149 -9.26 -4.79 3.43
CA GLU A 149 -8.29 -3.90 4.08
C GLU A 149 -7.05 -4.67 4.55
N LYS A 150 -7.23 -5.81 5.22
CA LYS A 150 -6.13 -6.63 5.73
C LYS A 150 -5.25 -7.17 4.60
N ASN A 151 -5.85 -7.66 3.51
CA ASN A 151 -5.11 -8.19 2.37
C ASN A 151 -4.35 -7.08 1.64
N THR A 152 -4.93 -5.89 1.50
CA THR A 152 -4.28 -4.73 0.90
C THR A 152 -3.08 -4.29 1.75
N ILE A 153 -3.25 -4.13 3.06
CA ILE A 153 -2.16 -3.77 3.97
C ILE A 153 -1.04 -4.82 3.90
N LYS A 154 -1.38 -6.11 3.90
CA LYS A 154 -0.39 -7.19 3.77
C LYS A 154 0.37 -7.11 2.46
N LYS A 155 -0.33 -6.88 1.34
CA LYS A 155 0.27 -6.74 0.01
C LYS A 155 1.25 -5.57 -0.04
N VAL A 156 0.83 -4.40 0.46
CA VAL A 156 1.68 -3.21 0.54
C VAL A 156 2.91 -3.45 1.40
N LEU A 157 2.77 -4.11 2.56
CA LEU A 157 3.90 -4.43 3.43
C LEU A 157 4.91 -5.40 2.79
N ILE A 158 4.42 -6.40 2.03
CA ILE A 158 5.31 -7.33 1.31
C ILE A 158 6.13 -6.58 0.26
N ILE A 159 5.46 -5.72 -0.52
CA ILE A 159 6.10 -4.94 -1.58
C ILE A 159 7.10 -3.92 -1.01
N ASP A 160 6.70 -3.16 0.02
CA ASP A 160 7.61 -2.25 0.75
C ASP A 160 8.82 -2.98 1.33
N GLY A 161 8.65 -4.22 1.81
CA GLY A 161 9.74 -5.06 2.27
C GLY A 161 10.72 -5.44 1.16
N LEU A 162 10.23 -5.84 -0.02
CA LEU A 162 11.06 -6.15 -1.18
C LEU A 162 11.84 -4.91 -1.66
N LEU A 163 11.17 -3.77 -1.76
CA LEU A 163 11.78 -2.48 -2.12
C LEU A 163 12.83 -2.05 -1.08
N SER A 164 12.56 -2.32 0.21
CA SER A 164 13.52 -2.06 1.29
C SER A 164 14.77 -2.91 1.18
N VAL A 165 14.66 -4.18 0.77
CA VAL A 165 15.82 -5.07 0.56
C VAL A 165 16.68 -4.54 -0.59
N GLU A 166 16.08 -4.14 -1.70
CA GLU A 166 16.81 -3.55 -2.84
C GLU A 166 17.64 -2.34 -2.42
N ILE A 167 17.01 -1.41 -1.73
CA ILE A 167 17.69 -0.19 -1.31
C ILE A 167 18.76 -0.50 -0.25
N ALA A 168 18.51 -1.42 0.67
CA ALA A 168 19.52 -1.86 1.62
C ALA A 168 20.76 -2.36 0.87
N VAL A 169 20.58 -3.24 -0.12
CA VAL A 169 21.66 -3.75 -0.97
C VAL A 169 22.37 -2.64 -1.73
N MET A 170 21.62 -1.70 -2.33
CA MET A 170 22.22 -0.57 -3.05
C MET A 170 23.03 0.37 -2.14
N THR A 171 22.68 0.44 -0.86
CA THR A 171 23.43 1.23 0.14
C THR A 171 24.59 0.48 0.80
N LEU A 172 24.68 -0.85 0.68
CA LEU A 172 25.77 -1.64 1.27
C LEU A 172 27.17 -1.12 0.88
N PRO A 173 27.47 -0.75 -0.38
CA PRO A 173 28.80 -0.25 -0.74
C PRO A 173 29.19 1.04 0.00
N ILE A 174 28.20 1.86 0.37
CA ILE A 174 28.42 3.14 1.08
C ILE A 174 28.88 2.88 2.52
N ILE A 175 28.39 1.81 3.14
CA ILE A 175 28.63 1.50 4.55
C ILE A 175 29.66 0.38 4.76
N ALA A 176 30.17 -0.23 3.69
CA ALA A 176 31.05 -1.38 3.75
C ALA A 176 32.36 -1.13 4.53
N GLY A 177 32.84 0.11 4.56
CA GLY A 177 34.06 0.50 5.30
C GLY A 177 33.81 0.99 6.73
N ALA A 178 32.56 1.04 7.20
CA ALA A 178 32.22 1.57 8.50
C ALA A 178 32.18 0.47 9.58
N ALA A 179 32.42 0.87 10.84
CA ALA A 179 32.22 -0.04 11.96
C ALA A 179 30.76 -0.55 12.00
N PRO A 180 30.50 -1.82 12.37
CA PRO A 180 29.15 -2.41 12.27
C PRO A 180 28.05 -1.60 12.98
N LEU A 181 28.36 -1.03 14.14
CA LEU A 181 27.42 -0.19 14.89
C LEU A 181 27.13 1.13 14.17
N VAL A 182 28.15 1.75 13.56
CA VAL A 182 28.01 3.00 12.78
C VAL A 182 27.20 2.73 11.51
N ALA A 183 27.48 1.62 10.81
CA ALA A 183 26.73 1.18 9.64
C ALA A 183 25.26 0.91 9.97
N ALA A 184 24.99 0.15 11.05
CA ALA A 184 23.64 -0.16 11.50
C ALA A 184 22.87 1.12 11.90
N ALA A 185 23.51 2.03 12.63
CA ALA A 185 22.91 3.31 13.02
C ALA A 185 22.60 4.18 11.80
N ALA A 186 23.50 4.24 10.81
CA ALA A 186 23.29 5.00 9.58
C ALA A 186 22.14 4.43 8.73
N LEU A 187 22.04 3.10 8.61
CA LEU A 187 20.92 2.44 7.93
C LEU A 187 19.59 2.65 8.66
N ALA A 188 19.59 2.56 10.00
CA ALA A 188 18.40 2.79 10.81
C ALA A 188 17.91 4.24 10.69
N ALA A 189 18.82 5.22 10.76
CA ALA A 189 18.50 6.63 10.55
C ALA A 189 17.95 6.89 9.15
N THR A 190 18.60 6.34 8.11
CA THR A 190 18.14 6.44 6.71
C THR A 190 16.74 5.85 6.54
N GLY A 191 16.50 4.67 7.12
CA GLY A 191 15.20 3.99 7.09
C GLY A 191 14.10 4.78 7.80
N ALA A 192 14.40 5.35 8.97
CA ALA A 192 13.45 6.16 9.74
C ALA A 192 13.08 7.46 9.00
N ILE A 193 14.07 8.16 8.45
CA ILE A 193 13.86 9.37 7.62
C ILE A 193 12.95 9.02 6.44
N ARG A 194 13.25 7.93 5.73
CA ARG A 194 12.47 7.50 4.58
C ARG A 194 11.03 7.19 4.96
N VAL A 195 10.78 6.42 6.01
CA VAL A 195 9.42 6.09 6.46
C VAL A 195 8.65 7.36 6.80
N ALA A 196 9.24 8.27 7.56
CA ALA A 196 8.59 9.53 7.93
C ALA A 196 8.24 10.39 6.70
N TRP A 197 9.21 10.60 5.79
CA TRP A 197 9.01 11.38 4.57
C TRP A 197 8.00 10.75 3.62
N MET A 198 8.16 9.45 3.34
CA MET A 198 7.36 8.72 2.37
C MET A 198 5.89 8.64 2.81
N TYR A 199 5.63 8.16 4.02
CA TYR A 199 4.25 8.02 4.51
C TYR A 199 3.62 9.36 4.85
N GLY A 200 4.42 10.38 5.17
CA GLY A 200 3.97 11.77 5.20
C GLY A 200 3.40 12.20 3.85
N LEU A 201 4.16 12.00 2.76
CA LEU A 201 3.71 12.38 1.42
C LEU A 201 2.51 11.56 0.94
N ILE A 202 2.54 10.24 1.15
CA ILE A 202 1.40 9.34 0.84
C ILE A 202 0.15 9.79 1.59
N GLY A 203 0.28 10.10 2.89
CA GLY A 203 -0.82 10.60 3.71
C GLY A 203 -1.38 11.92 3.18
N SER A 204 -0.52 12.86 2.77
CA SER A 204 -0.92 14.13 2.16
C SER A 204 -1.69 13.92 0.86
N VAL A 205 -1.19 13.07 -0.04
CA VAL A 205 -1.85 12.75 -1.32
C VAL A 205 -3.21 12.09 -1.10
N ILE A 206 -3.29 11.11 -0.19
CA ILE A 206 -4.54 10.42 0.12
C ILE A 206 -5.57 11.37 0.76
N ASN A 207 -5.12 12.36 1.53
CA ASN A 207 -5.99 13.33 2.19
C ASN A 207 -6.39 14.51 1.27
N MET A 208 -5.78 14.64 0.10
CA MET A 208 -6.02 15.73 -0.84
C MET A 208 -7.50 15.98 -1.18
N PRO A 209 -8.38 14.97 -1.39
CA PRO A 209 -9.80 15.22 -1.68
C PRO A 209 -10.51 15.93 -0.52
N ARG A 210 -10.23 15.54 0.73
CA ARG A 210 -10.84 16.15 1.92
C ARG A 210 -10.34 17.58 2.11
N ALA A 211 -9.05 17.81 1.86
CA ALA A 211 -8.45 19.13 1.91
C ALA A 211 -9.04 20.06 0.82
N GLY A 212 -9.22 19.55 -0.40
CA GLY A 212 -9.83 20.28 -1.52
C GLY A 212 -11.27 20.68 -1.23
N GLU A 213 -12.08 19.76 -0.69
CA GLU A 213 -13.46 20.06 -0.26
C GLU A 213 -13.51 21.09 0.88
N TRP A 214 -12.63 20.97 1.87
CA TRP A 214 -12.55 21.91 2.98
C TRP A 214 -12.17 23.34 2.54
N LEU A 215 -11.22 23.46 1.60
CA LEU A 215 -10.81 24.73 0.99
C LEU A 215 -11.91 25.34 0.11
N ALA A 216 -12.60 24.51 -0.68
CA ALA A 216 -13.68 24.93 -1.57
C ALA A 216 -14.91 25.48 -0.81
N LYS A 217 -15.15 25.02 0.41
CA LYS A 217 -16.26 25.46 1.27
C LYS A 217 -15.94 26.67 2.16
N ARG A 218 -14.75 27.30 2.01
CA ARG A 218 -14.36 28.44 2.85
C ARG A 218 -15.33 29.62 2.66
N THR A 219 -15.85 30.18 3.74
CA THR A 219 -16.80 31.30 3.74
C THR A 219 -16.09 32.66 3.82
N GLY A 220 -16.77 33.72 3.38
CA GLY A 220 -16.27 35.11 3.39
C GLY A 220 -15.87 35.65 2.01
N ASP A 221 -15.93 36.97 1.84
CA ASP A 221 -15.74 37.65 0.55
C ASP A 221 -14.36 38.29 0.34
N GLY A 222 -13.51 38.19 1.36
CA GLY A 222 -12.14 38.67 1.30
C GLY A 222 -11.28 37.94 0.25
N PRO A 223 -10.11 38.50 -0.10
CA PRO A 223 -9.20 37.92 -1.09
C PRO A 223 -8.68 36.54 -0.66
N LEU A 224 -8.44 36.33 0.64
CA LEU A 224 -7.95 35.06 1.20
C LEU A 224 -8.97 33.92 1.06
N PRO A 225 -10.26 34.07 1.47
CA PRO A 225 -11.29 33.07 1.18
C PRO A 225 -11.47 32.77 -0.32
N LYS A 226 -11.40 33.79 -1.18
CA LYS A 226 -11.51 33.60 -2.65
C LYS A 226 -10.34 32.76 -3.19
N ALA A 227 -9.11 33.05 -2.77
CA ALA A 227 -7.94 32.25 -3.13
C ALA A 227 -8.04 30.81 -2.61
N ALA A 228 -8.47 30.63 -1.35
CA ALA A 228 -8.68 29.30 -0.77
C ALA A 228 -9.70 28.47 -1.57
N ARG A 229 -10.84 29.07 -1.96
CA ARG A 229 -11.84 28.41 -2.80
C ARG A 229 -11.30 28.04 -4.18
N ALA A 230 -10.52 28.94 -4.80
CA ALA A 230 -9.88 28.67 -6.09
C ALA A 230 -8.92 27.47 -6.01
N VAL A 231 -8.08 27.42 -4.97
CA VAL A 231 -7.18 26.29 -4.71
C VAL A 231 -7.98 25.00 -4.44
N GLY A 232 -9.01 25.05 -3.60
CA GLY A 232 -9.87 23.89 -3.31
C GLY A 232 -10.53 23.32 -4.56
N ASN A 233 -11.06 24.19 -5.44
CA ASN A 233 -11.66 23.78 -6.71
C ASN A 233 -10.61 23.21 -7.68
N ALA A 234 -9.42 23.79 -7.74
CA ALA A 234 -8.31 23.25 -8.53
C ALA A 234 -7.89 21.87 -8.04
N LEU A 235 -7.78 21.67 -6.72
CA LEU A 235 -7.46 20.37 -6.12
C LEU A 235 -8.53 19.32 -6.44
N ASN A 236 -9.81 19.66 -6.30
CA ASN A 236 -10.91 18.74 -6.63
C ASN A 236 -10.91 18.35 -8.11
N LYS A 237 -10.61 19.31 -9.01
CA LYS A 237 -10.49 19.06 -10.45
C LYS A 237 -9.25 18.22 -10.80
N ALA A 238 -8.15 18.41 -10.09
CA ALA A 238 -6.90 17.69 -10.30
C ALA A 238 -6.91 16.26 -9.71
N ASN A 239 -7.66 16.04 -8.65
CA ASN A 239 -7.71 14.77 -7.91
C ASN A 239 -7.88 13.50 -8.78
N PRO A 240 -8.84 13.41 -9.74
CA PRO A 240 -8.96 12.20 -10.58
C PRO A 240 -7.72 11.95 -11.45
N TYR A 241 -7.08 13.00 -11.95
CA TYR A 241 -5.86 12.88 -12.75
C TYR A 241 -4.68 12.42 -11.91
N ILE A 242 -4.57 12.91 -10.67
CA ILE A 242 -3.52 12.50 -9.73
C ILE A 242 -3.67 11.01 -9.38
N ILE A 243 -4.89 10.56 -9.07
CA ILE A 243 -5.15 9.14 -8.78
C ILE A 243 -4.83 8.27 -10.00
N LYS A 244 -5.24 8.68 -11.21
CA LYS A 244 -4.93 7.97 -12.45
C LYS A 244 -3.42 7.93 -12.72
N GLY A 245 -2.73 9.05 -12.47
CA GLY A 245 -1.28 9.17 -12.56
C GLY A 245 -0.57 8.20 -11.63
N PHE A 246 -0.97 8.13 -10.36
CA PHE A 246 -0.39 7.18 -9.40
C PHE A 246 -0.68 5.72 -9.75
N ARG A 247 -1.86 5.39 -10.29
CA ARG A 247 -2.15 4.02 -10.78
C ARG A 247 -1.22 3.63 -11.91
N PHE A 248 -1.03 4.51 -12.89
CA PHE A 248 -0.11 4.27 -14.01
C PHE A 248 1.35 4.21 -13.55
N ALA A 249 1.80 5.19 -12.77
CA ALA A 249 3.15 5.25 -12.24
C ALA A 249 3.47 4.06 -11.34
N GLY A 250 2.54 3.64 -10.47
CA GLY A 250 2.70 2.46 -9.63
C GLY A 250 2.83 1.17 -10.45
N MET A 251 2.01 1.00 -11.48
CA MET A 251 2.14 -0.13 -12.41
C MET A 251 3.48 -0.12 -13.16
N ALA A 252 3.89 1.05 -13.69
CA ALA A 252 5.17 1.20 -14.38
C ALA A 252 6.36 0.93 -13.45
N ALA A 253 6.31 1.44 -12.23
CA ALA A 253 7.31 1.20 -11.19
C ALA A 253 7.44 -0.28 -10.84
N LEU A 254 6.33 -1.02 -10.67
CA LEU A 254 6.37 -2.47 -10.41
C LEU A 254 7.11 -3.24 -11.53
N LEU A 255 6.93 -2.83 -12.78
CA LEU A 255 7.59 -3.45 -13.94
C LEU A 255 9.07 -3.05 -14.02
N ILE A 256 9.37 -1.75 -13.94
CA ILE A 256 10.74 -1.23 -13.98
C ILE A 256 11.57 -1.82 -12.85
N ILE A 257 11.09 -1.71 -11.61
CA ILE A 257 11.82 -2.24 -10.45
C ILE A 257 11.92 -3.77 -10.52
N GLY A 258 10.82 -4.44 -10.89
CA GLY A 258 10.81 -5.90 -11.05
C GLY A 258 11.86 -6.38 -12.05
N GLY A 259 11.96 -5.73 -13.21
CA GLY A 259 12.95 -6.07 -14.23
C GLY A 259 14.37 -5.70 -13.83
N GLY A 260 14.60 -4.55 -13.21
CA GLY A 260 15.91 -4.16 -12.68
C GLY A 260 16.42 -5.13 -11.62
N LEU A 261 15.56 -5.62 -10.73
CA LEU A 261 15.87 -6.65 -9.74
C LEU A 261 16.23 -8.00 -10.37
N VAL A 262 15.49 -8.41 -11.39
CA VAL A 262 15.79 -9.64 -12.16
C VAL A 262 17.14 -9.50 -12.88
N LEU A 263 17.39 -8.36 -13.52
CA LEU A 263 18.64 -8.08 -14.22
C LEU A 263 19.82 -8.04 -13.26
N HIS A 264 19.65 -7.46 -12.07
CA HIS A 264 20.66 -7.47 -11.01
C HIS A 264 20.98 -8.88 -10.50
N GLY A 265 19.98 -9.78 -10.55
CA GLY A 265 20.15 -11.21 -10.31
C GLY A 265 21.06 -11.91 -11.32
N PHE A 266 21.29 -11.31 -12.50
CA PHE A 266 22.13 -11.82 -13.58
C PHE A 266 23.26 -10.81 -13.91
N PRO A 267 24.38 -10.83 -13.16
CA PRO A 267 25.45 -9.84 -13.30
C PRO A 267 25.99 -9.72 -14.74
N ALA A 268 26.12 -10.84 -15.47
CA ALA A 268 26.53 -10.83 -16.87
C ALA A 268 25.54 -10.07 -17.77
N GLY A 269 24.24 -10.21 -17.53
CA GLY A 269 23.20 -9.49 -18.25
C GLY A 269 23.27 -7.98 -18.00
N ALA A 270 23.46 -7.58 -16.73
CA ALA A 270 23.58 -6.18 -16.37
C ALA A 270 24.77 -5.50 -17.06
N HIS A 271 25.94 -6.16 -17.08
CA HIS A 271 27.13 -5.63 -17.77
C HIS A 271 26.94 -5.52 -19.29
N LEU A 272 26.25 -6.49 -19.91
CA LEU A 272 25.94 -6.43 -21.34
C LEU A 272 25.01 -5.27 -21.67
N VAL A 273 23.97 -5.03 -20.85
CA VAL A 273 23.05 -3.91 -21.03
C VAL A 273 23.78 -2.58 -20.89
N THR A 274 24.52 -2.37 -19.79
CA THR A 274 25.24 -1.11 -19.59
C THR A 274 26.32 -0.88 -20.65
N GLY A 275 27.03 -1.94 -21.08
CA GLY A 275 28.02 -1.85 -22.15
C GLY A 275 27.41 -1.51 -23.51
N ALA A 276 26.31 -2.16 -23.87
CA ALA A 276 25.59 -1.89 -25.12
C ALA A 276 24.99 -0.48 -25.16
N LEU A 277 24.37 -0.04 -24.05
CA LEU A 277 23.77 1.31 -23.97
C LEU A 277 24.84 2.41 -23.92
N GLY A 278 25.96 2.17 -23.23
CA GLY A 278 27.09 3.09 -23.18
C GLY A 278 27.76 3.31 -24.55
N ALA A 279 27.65 2.33 -25.47
CA ALA A 279 28.09 2.49 -26.85
C ALA A 279 27.13 3.35 -27.70
N VAL A 280 25.86 3.49 -27.29
CA VAL A 280 24.85 4.30 -27.97
C VAL A 280 24.91 5.77 -27.55
N THR A 281 25.15 6.03 -26.26
CA THR A 281 25.17 7.39 -25.71
C THR A 281 26.15 7.52 -24.55
N SER A 282 26.89 8.63 -24.52
CA SER A 282 27.72 9.04 -23.38
C SER A 282 26.99 10.00 -22.42
N ASN A 283 25.79 10.47 -22.79
CA ASN A 283 24.97 11.32 -21.94
C ASN A 283 24.35 10.48 -20.81
N GLY A 284 24.73 10.75 -19.56
CA GLY A 284 24.28 9.98 -18.39
C GLY A 284 22.76 10.02 -18.15
N LEU A 285 22.07 11.10 -18.52
CA LEU A 285 20.61 11.17 -18.42
C LEU A 285 19.95 10.25 -19.45
N ALA A 286 20.42 10.28 -20.70
CA ALA A 286 19.91 9.41 -21.75
C ALA A 286 20.19 7.94 -21.41
N LEU A 287 21.39 7.63 -20.89
CA LEU A 287 21.76 6.30 -20.44
C LEU A 287 20.82 5.80 -19.33
N GLY A 288 20.59 6.60 -18.28
CA GLY A 288 19.70 6.23 -17.18
C GLY A 288 18.26 5.99 -17.63
N LEU A 289 17.74 6.79 -18.58
CA LEU A 289 16.40 6.58 -19.15
C LEU A 289 16.33 5.30 -19.99
N MET A 290 17.38 5.00 -20.76
CA MET A 290 17.45 3.77 -21.55
C MET A 290 17.55 2.53 -20.64
N GLU A 291 18.34 2.59 -19.57
CA GLU A 291 18.41 1.52 -18.57
C GLU A 291 17.04 1.26 -17.94
N ARG A 292 16.33 2.32 -17.52
CA ARG A 292 14.94 2.20 -17.00
C ARG A 292 13.98 1.60 -18.03
N ALA A 293 14.15 1.91 -19.32
CA ALA A 293 13.32 1.33 -20.38
C ALA A 293 13.62 -0.16 -20.58
N VAL A 294 14.89 -0.56 -20.54
CA VAL A 294 15.31 -1.97 -20.60
C VAL A 294 14.77 -2.74 -19.39
N ASP A 295 14.91 -2.17 -18.19
CA ASP A 295 14.33 -2.70 -16.96
C ASP A 295 12.81 -2.93 -17.13
N ALA A 296 12.07 -1.97 -17.68
CA ALA A 296 10.63 -2.12 -17.93
C ALA A 296 10.33 -3.30 -18.86
N VAL A 297 11.08 -3.46 -19.94
CA VAL A 297 10.91 -4.56 -20.92
C VAL A 297 11.20 -5.91 -20.27
N ILE A 298 12.29 -6.00 -19.51
CA ILE A 298 12.65 -7.21 -18.74
C ILE A 298 11.55 -7.51 -17.72
N GLY A 299 11.03 -6.50 -17.03
CA GLY A 299 9.94 -6.64 -16.08
C GLY A 299 8.67 -7.17 -16.71
N ILE A 300 8.29 -6.67 -17.89
CA ILE A 300 7.14 -7.21 -18.64
C ILE A 300 7.37 -8.67 -19.01
N ALA A 301 8.54 -8.99 -19.59
CA ALA A 301 8.88 -10.35 -19.98
C ALA A 301 8.90 -11.31 -18.77
N ALA A 302 9.53 -10.90 -17.67
CA ALA A 302 9.60 -11.64 -16.42
C ALA A 302 8.21 -11.84 -15.80
N GLY A 303 7.37 -10.81 -15.81
CA GLY A 303 6.01 -10.89 -15.27
C GLY A 303 5.11 -11.84 -16.06
N VAL A 304 5.21 -11.82 -17.39
CA VAL A 304 4.49 -12.77 -18.26
C VAL A 304 5.02 -14.19 -18.06
N ALA A 305 6.34 -14.37 -18.05
CA ALA A 305 6.99 -15.68 -17.90
C ALA A 305 6.78 -16.29 -16.51
N ALA A 306 6.69 -15.48 -15.45
CA ALA A 306 6.52 -15.96 -14.09
C ALA A 306 5.10 -16.48 -13.82
N LYS A 307 4.08 -16.08 -14.58
CA LYS A 307 2.69 -16.54 -14.40
C LYS A 307 2.55 -18.08 -14.43
N PRO A 308 3.04 -18.81 -15.46
CA PRO A 308 3.00 -20.28 -15.45
C PRO A 308 3.96 -20.91 -14.43
N VAL A 309 5.08 -20.24 -14.10
CA VAL A 309 6.09 -20.76 -13.17
C VAL A 309 5.60 -20.70 -11.73
N LEU A 310 5.00 -19.60 -11.29
CA LEU A 310 4.46 -19.46 -9.93
C LEU A 310 3.20 -20.30 -9.72
N GLU A 311 2.34 -20.49 -10.73
CA GLU A 311 1.22 -21.43 -10.63
C GLU A 311 1.73 -22.87 -10.44
N ARG A 312 2.83 -23.25 -11.09
CA ARG A 312 3.52 -24.54 -10.87
C ARG A 312 4.24 -24.61 -9.52
N LEU A 313 4.88 -23.53 -9.08
CA LEU A 313 5.63 -23.49 -7.83
C LEU A 313 4.70 -23.44 -6.59
N TYR A 314 3.64 -22.63 -6.62
CA TYR A 314 2.61 -22.59 -5.56
C TYR A 314 1.77 -23.86 -5.54
N SER A 315 1.49 -24.50 -6.69
CA SER A 315 0.84 -25.81 -6.67
C SER A 315 1.78 -26.91 -6.19
N GLY A 316 3.08 -26.83 -6.48
CA GLY A 316 4.10 -27.76 -5.98
C GLY A 316 4.32 -27.64 -4.48
N ILE A 317 4.56 -26.43 -3.98
CA ILE A 317 4.72 -26.14 -2.55
C ILE A 317 3.40 -26.34 -1.82
N GLY A 318 2.26 -25.96 -2.39
CA GLY A 318 0.94 -26.20 -1.80
C GLY A 318 0.60 -27.68 -1.68
N LYS A 319 0.95 -28.51 -2.67
CA LYS A 319 0.83 -29.96 -2.61
C LYS A 319 1.80 -30.57 -1.60
N ALA A 320 3.06 -30.11 -1.56
CA ALA A 320 4.06 -30.58 -0.61
C ALA A 320 3.68 -30.22 0.84
N VAL A 321 3.25 -28.99 1.10
CA VAL A 321 2.78 -28.56 2.44
C VAL A 321 1.47 -29.24 2.82
N SER A 322 0.54 -29.41 1.87
CA SER A 322 -0.71 -30.13 2.14
C SER A 322 -0.47 -31.62 2.43
N ALA A 323 0.48 -32.25 1.75
CA ALA A 323 0.83 -33.65 1.93
C ALA A 323 1.62 -33.88 3.22
N THR A 324 2.61 -33.02 3.51
CA THR A 324 3.56 -33.20 4.61
C THR A 324 3.06 -32.62 5.94
N VAL A 325 2.20 -31.59 5.92
CA VAL A 325 1.76 -30.90 7.14
C VAL A 325 0.25 -31.04 7.35
N ILE A 326 -0.56 -30.70 6.35
CA ILE A 326 -2.02 -30.59 6.55
C ILE A 326 -2.69 -31.97 6.68
N ASN A 327 -2.34 -32.93 5.81
CA ASN A 327 -2.90 -34.28 5.85
C ASN A 327 -2.59 -35.08 7.13
N PRO A 328 -1.35 -35.10 7.64
CA PRO A 328 -1.05 -35.79 8.90
C PRO A 328 -1.69 -35.07 10.11
N VAL A 329 -1.68 -33.73 10.17
CA VAL A 329 -2.33 -32.97 11.25
C VAL A 329 -3.85 -33.20 11.24
N LYS A 330 -4.50 -33.19 10.07
CA LYS A 330 -5.93 -33.47 9.94
C LYS A 330 -6.27 -34.93 10.28
N ARG A 331 -5.36 -35.88 10.05
CA ARG A 331 -5.51 -37.29 10.49
C ARG A 331 -5.31 -37.46 11.99
N LEU A 332 -4.41 -36.69 12.61
CA LEU A 332 -4.14 -36.69 14.06
C LEU A 332 -5.28 -36.02 14.86
N PHE A 333 -5.89 -34.95 14.34
CA PHE A 333 -6.96 -34.21 15.02
C PHE A 333 -8.37 -34.50 14.49
N GLY A 334 -8.51 -35.38 13.49
CA GLY A 334 -9.76 -35.69 12.80
C GLY A 334 -10.50 -36.94 13.29
N LYS A 335 -10.43 -37.29 14.58
CA LYS A 335 -11.24 -38.39 15.15
C LYS A 335 -11.81 -38.03 16.53
N LYS A 336 -13.02 -37.43 16.53
CA LYS A 336 -14.19 -37.85 17.33
C LYS A 336 -15.35 -36.85 17.16
N LYS A 337 -16.37 -37.24 16.41
CA LYS A 337 -17.74 -37.22 16.93
C LYS A 337 -18.30 -38.61 16.65
N LYS A 338 -18.36 -39.42 17.71
CA LYS A 338 -18.94 -40.77 17.71
C LYS A 338 -20.33 -40.60 18.30
N ASP A 339 -21.32 -40.97 17.51
CA ASP A 339 -22.70 -41.11 17.95
C ASP A 339 -22.80 -42.13 19.07
N THR A 340 -23.53 -41.76 20.11
CA THR A 340 -24.15 -42.61 21.15
C THR A 340 -25.25 -41.73 21.75
N GLY A 341 -26.52 -42.06 21.76
CA GLY A 341 -27.26 -43.21 21.27
C GLY A 341 -28.71 -43.01 21.71
N GLY A 342 -29.65 -43.17 20.78
CA GLY A 342 -31.06 -43.35 21.04
C GLY A 342 -31.57 -44.37 20.02
N LYS A 343 -32.09 -45.49 20.49
CA LYS A 343 -32.64 -46.62 19.71
C LYS A 343 -34.11 -46.83 20.15
N PRO A 344 -34.93 -47.66 19.47
CA PRO A 344 -35.69 -47.36 18.25
C PRO A 344 -37.23 -47.51 18.44
N GLY A 345 -38.02 -47.01 17.47
CA GLY A 345 -39.47 -47.24 17.29
C GLY A 345 -40.16 -45.92 16.92
N ASN A 346 -41.02 -45.76 15.91
CA ASN A 346 -41.74 -46.63 14.99
C ASN A 346 -42.18 -45.76 13.78
N ASP A 347 -42.60 -46.40 12.69
CA ASP A 347 -43.50 -45.89 11.62
C ASP A 347 -42.92 -45.13 10.41
N ASN A 348 -42.59 -45.93 9.39
CA ASN A 348 -43.02 -45.82 7.98
C ASN A 348 -43.47 -44.45 7.46
N THR A 349 -42.64 -43.79 6.65
CA THR A 349 -43.11 -43.09 5.43
C THR A 349 -41.95 -42.97 4.41
N PRO A 350 -42.11 -43.35 3.13
CA PRO A 350 -41.04 -43.21 2.14
C PRO A 350 -40.81 -41.74 1.77
N ALA A 351 -39.55 -41.38 1.56
CA ALA A 351 -39.15 -40.06 1.09
C ALA A 351 -39.79 -39.73 -0.28
N PRO A 352 -40.33 -38.51 -0.50
CA PRO A 352 -40.79 -38.13 -1.82
C PRO A 352 -39.63 -37.63 -2.68
N ALA A 353 -39.64 -38.12 -3.92
CA ALA A 353 -38.70 -37.85 -4.99
C ALA A 353 -38.82 -36.42 -5.56
N VAL A 354 -37.69 -35.98 -6.13
CA VAL A 354 -37.51 -34.79 -6.95
C VAL A 354 -38.49 -34.79 -8.14
N VAL A 355 -39.14 -33.66 -8.42
CA VAL A 355 -39.95 -33.47 -9.64
C VAL A 355 -39.53 -32.18 -10.35
N THR A 356 -39.05 -32.33 -11.59
CA THR A 356 -38.92 -31.30 -12.63
C THR A 356 -40.18 -31.24 -13.50
N PRO A 357 -40.43 -30.13 -14.21
CA PRO A 357 -41.79 -29.69 -14.58
C PRO A 357 -42.25 -30.23 -15.93
N SER A 358 -43.50 -30.72 -15.98
CA SER A 358 -44.37 -30.58 -17.16
C SER A 358 -45.80 -30.98 -16.80
N GLN A 359 -46.77 -30.31 -17.42
CA GLN A 359 -48.23 -30.49 -17.35
C GLN A 359 -49.00 -29.61 -16.34
N ALA A 360 -49.45 -28.46 -16.84
CA ALA A 360 -50.76 -27.86 -16.53
C ALA A 360 -51.68 -28.10 -17.77
N PRO A 361 -53.02 -27.91 -17.76
CA PRO A 361 -53.89 -27.27 -16.76
C PRO A 361 -55.28 -27.94 -16.52
N ALA A 362 -56.00 -27.56 -15.45
CA ALA A 362 -57.46 -27.32 -15.46
C ALA A 362 -57.99 -26.84 -14.09
N LEU A 363 -58.40 -25.57 -14.08
CA LEU A 363 -59.53 -24.93 -13.41
C LEU A 363 -60.23 -25.53 -12.17
N SER A 364 -60.66 -24.59 -11.33
CA SER A 364 -61.95 -24.55 -10.64
C SER A 364 -62.04 -25.26 -9.29
N SER A 365 -61.79 -24.51 -8.20
CA SER A 365 -62.88 -24.00 -7.36
C SER A 365 -62.33 -23.29 -6.10
N ALA A 366 -62.96 -22.16 -5.79
CA ALA A 366 -62.94 -21.42 -4.52
C ALA A 366 -61.92 -20.26 -4.35
N PRO A 367 -62.37 -19.16 -3.73
CA PRO A 367 -61.93 -17.80 -4.00
C PRO A 367 -60.98 -17.25 -2.92
N ASP A 368 -60.50 -16.02 -3.11
CA ASP A 368 -59.86 -15.17 -2.10
C ASP A 368 -58.35 -15.23 -1.85
N LEU A 369 -57.52 -15.49 -2.87
CA LEU A 369 -56.09 -15.14 -2.79
C LEU A 369 -55.71 -13.76 -3.38
N LYS A 370 -56.67 -13.03 -3.97
CA LYS A 370 -56.46 -11.63 -4.41
C LYS A 370 -56.67 -10.60 -3.28
N ALA A 371 -57.32 -10.98 -2.17
CA ALA A 371 -57.45 -10.12 -1.00
C ALA A 371 -56.18 -10.09 -0.12
N ALA A 372 -55.43 -11.20 -0.05
CA ALA A 372 -54.28 -11.32 0.84
C ALA A 372 -52.97 -10.69 0.31
N VAL A 373 -52.85 -10.48 -1.01
CA VAL A 373 -51.61 -9.99 -1.62
C VAL A 373 -51.58 -8.45 -1.77
N ASN A 374 -52.70 -7.76 -1.59
CA ASN A 374 -52.79 -6.30 -1.72
C ASN A 374 -52.58 -5.50 -0.41
N GLN A 375 -52.26 -6.14 0.72
CA GLN A 375 -52.01 -5.44 1.99
C GLN A 375 -50.54 -5.37 2.44
N ALA A 376 -49.59 -5.87 1.64
CA ALA A 376 -48.17 -5.85 2.00
C ALA A 376 -47.32 -5.16 0.91
N ALA A 377 -47.66 -3.91 0.59
CA ALA A 377 -46.84 -3.03 -0.24
C ALA A 377 -47.02 -1.56 0.24
N PRO A 378 -46.03 -0.68 -0.02
CA PRO A 378 -45.37 0.19 0.97
C PRO A 378 -45.77 1.67 0.83
N ARG A 379 -45.28 2.60 1.69
CA ARG A 379 -45.02 4.03 1.33
C ARG A 379 -44.41 4.91 2.46
N PRO A 380 -43.96 6.17 2.17
CA PRO A 380 -42.70 6.74 2.63
C PRO A 380 -42.88 7.86 3.68
N GLU A 381 -41.80 8.21 4.38
CA GLU A 381 -41.79 9.36 5.30
C GLU A 381 -41.50 10.68 4.55
N ALA A 382 -42.38 11.66 4.77
CA ALA A 382 -42.28 13.07 4.38
C ALA A 382 -42.89 13.93 5.53
N PRO A 383 -42.64 15.26 5.56
CA PRO A 383 -42.21 16.00 6.75
C PRO A 383 -43.32 16.48 7.68
N ALA A 384 -42.96 16.70 8.95
CA ALA A 384 -43.81 17.30 9.97
C ALA A 384 -43.95 18.83 9.76
N ASN A 385 -45.19 19.31 9.75
CA ASN A 385 -45.53 20.73 9.86
C ASN A 385 -46.83 20.82 10.68
N ASP A 386 -46.75 21.39 11.88
CA ASP A 386 -47.89 21.81 12.70
C ASP A 386 -47.60 23.24 13.20
N ALA A 387 -48.30 24.24 12.65
CA ALA A 387 -48.72 25.47 13.33
C ALA A 387 -49.53 26.36 12.38
N GLN A 388 -50.68 26.84 12.86
CA GLN A 388 -51.64 27.69 12.16
C GLN A 388 -51.11 29.11 11.85
N PRO A 389 -51.72 29.83 10.88
CA PRO A 389 -51.29 31.17 10.51
C PRO A 389 -51.75 32.24 11.50
N GLU A 390 -50.80 32.96 12.11
CA GLU A 390 -51.05 34.23 12.78
C GLU A 390 -51.18 35.38 11.76
N THR A 391 -52.20 36.20 11.96
CA THR A 391 -52.52 37.43 11.22
C THR A 391 -51.43 38.51 11.42
N PRO A 392 -51.00 39.25 10.38
CA PRO A 392 -49.97 40.28 10.55
C PRO A 392 -50.47 41.51 11.32
N ALA A 393 -49.71 41.93 12.33
CA ALA A 393 -49.85 43.27 12.92
C ALA A 393 -49.43 44.36 11.90
N PRO A 394 -50.04 45.58 11.93
CA PRO A 394 -49.75 46.64 10.97
C PRO A 394 -48.32 47.18 11.12
N GLN A 395 -47.61 47.38 10.02
CA GLN A 395 -46.33 48.08 10.02
C GLN A 395 -46.52 49.57 10.39
N PRO A 396 -45.63 50.16 11.21
CA PRO A 396 -45.61 51.60 11.42
C PRO A 396 -45.16 52.33 10.14
N LYS A 397 -45.95 53.30 9.70
CA LYS A 397 -45.59 54.24 8.62
C LYS A 397 -44.35 55.03 9.03
N ILE A 398 -43.22 54.83 8.34
CA ILE A 398 -42.13 55.80 8.34
C ILE A 398 -42.36 56.69 7.12
N ASN A 399 -42.74 57.94 7.37
CA ASN A 399 -42.88 58.96 6.33
C ASN A 399 -41.51 59.26 5.70
N PRO A 400 -41.43 59.49 4.39
CA PRO A 400 -40.26 60.14 3.82
C PRO A 400 -40.16 61.57 4.36
N PRO A 401 -38.95 62.12 4.57
CA PRO A 401 -38.82 63.58 4.65
C PRO A 401 -39.19 64.16 3.27
N ALA A 402 -40.05 65.18 3.28
CA ALA A 402 -40.36 66.01 2.12
C ALA A 402 -40.25 67.48 2.54
N PRO A 403 -40.06 68.41 1.60
CA PRO A 403 -39.19 68.39 0.42
C PRO A 403 -37.77 68.95 0.69
#